data_AF-A0A1F4AVN1-F1
#
_entry.id   AF-A0A1F4AVN1-F1
#
_cell.length_a   1.000
_cell.length_b   1.000
_cell.length_c   1.000
_cell.angle_alpha   90.00
_cell.angle_beta   90.00
_cell.angle_gamma   90.00
#
_symmetry.space_group_name_H-M   'P 1'
#
loop_
_entity.id
_entity.type
_entity.pdbx_description
1 polymer ?
#
loop_
_entity_poly.entity_id
_entity_poly.type
_entity_poly.pdbx_seq_one_letter_code
_entity_poly.pdbx_strand_id
1 'polypeptide(L)' 'MASTSATTLGLPCVNRYGDPFAAISIGAISSRMTEERQKELVSILRKEVRLIETAMRETNWP' A
#
# COMPACT_ATOMS: atom_id res chain seq x y z
N MET A 1 -4.83 29.30 10.47
CA MET A 1 -3.68 28.66 9.79
C MET A 1 -4.02 27.20 9.59
N ALA A 2 -4.22 26.74 8.35
CA ALA A 2 -4.38 25.30 8.09
C ALA A 2 -2.99 24.66 8.27
N SER A 3 -2.81 23.82 9.29
CA SER A 3 -1.63 22.96 9.35
C SER A 3 -1.68 22.02 8.16
N THR A 4 -0.64 22.00 7.33
CA THR A 4 -0.51 21.05 6.21
C THR A 4 -0.26 19.66 6.77
N SER A 5 -1.31 19.02 7.28
CA SER A 5 -1.26 17.63 7.73
C SER A 5 -1.19 16.72 6.51
N ALA A 6 -0.41 15.64 6.63
CA ALA A 6 -0.33 14.59 5.62
C ALA A 6 -0.96 13.32 6.19
N THR A 7 -1.62 12.57 5.32
CA THR A 7 -2.18 11.26 5.63
C THR A 7 -1.56 10.25 4.69
N THR A 8 -1.09 9.14 5.26
CA THR A 8 -0.41 8.06 4.53
C THR A 8 -1.12 6.74 4.78
N LEU A 9 -1.32 5.96 3.72
CA LEU A 9 -1.84 4.60 3.77
C LEU A 9 -0.75 3.66 3.26
N GLY A 10 -0.50 2.57 3.98
CA GLY A 10 0.47 1.56 3.61
C GLY A 10 -0.12 0.16 3.71
N LEU A 11 0.27 -0.71 2.77
CA LEU A 11 0.00 -2.13 2.84
C LEU A 11 1.31 -2.92 2.76
N PRO A 12 1.49 -3.96 3.60
CA PRO A 12 2.64 -4.83 3.49
C PRO A 12 2.52 -5.72 2.25
N CYS A 13 3.67 -6.08 1.68
CA CYS A 13 3.81 -7.20 0.76
C CYS A 13 4.37 -8.38 1.54
N VAL A 14 3.74 -9.54 1.44
CA VAL A 14 4.19 -10.77 2.11
C VAL A 14 4.76 -11.77 1.12
N ASN A 15 5.81 -12.49 1.52
CA ASN A 15 6.35 -13.57 0.72
C ASN A 15 5.41 -14.80 0.77
N ARG A 16 5.78 -15.88 0.09
CA ARG A 16 4.99 -17.13 0.06
C ARG A 16 4.87 -17.82 1.42
N TYR A 17 5.73 -17.48 2.38
CA TYR A 17 5.72 -18.01 3.74
C TYR A 17 4.85 -17.16 4.68
N GLY A 18 4.32 -16.04 4.20
CA GLY A 18 3.52 -15.09 4.98
C GLY A 18 4.36 -14.03 5.68
N ASP A 19 5.68 -14.01 5.47
CA ASP A 19 6.57 -13.04 6.09
C ASP A 19 6.52 -11.71 5.33
N PRO A 20 6.28 -10.58 6.01
CA PRO A 20 6.36 -9.26 5.38
C PRO A 20 7.81 -8.94 5.04
N PHE A 21 8.08 -8.66 3.77
CA PHE A 21 9.43 -8.31 3.29
C PHE A 21 9.53 -6.87 2.77
N ALA A 22 8.40 -6.25 2.44
CA ALA A 22 8.31 -4.89 1.95
C ALA A 22 6.94 -4.27 2.28
N ALA A 23 6.79 -2.97 2.01
CA ALA A 23 5.50 -2.29 2.04
C ALA A 23 5.41 -1.26 0.91
N ILE A 24 4.19 -1.03 0.43
CA ILE A 24 3.88 0.03 -0.53
C ILE A 24 2.98 1.02 0.17
N SER A 25 3.28 2.30 0.04
CA SER A 25 2.50 3.36 0.66
C SER A 25 2.19 4.50 -0.30
N ILE A 26 1.04 5.13 -0.09
CA ILE A 26 0.67 6.39 -0.73
C ILE A 26 0.40 7.45 0.34
N GLY A 27 0.99 8.63 0.17
CA GLY A 27 0.81 9.76 1.05
C GLY A 27 0.36 11.00 0.27
N ALA A 28 -0.55 11.77 0.87
CA ALA A 28 -0.97 13.06 0.33
C ALA A 28 -1.38 13.99 1.47
N ILE A 29 -1.55 15.28 1.16
CA ILE A 29 -2.14 16.22 2.11
C ILE A 29 -3.52 15.72 2.58
N SER A 30 -3.81 15.84 3.87
CA SER A 30 -4.99 15.24 4.50
C SER A 30 -6.31 15.71 3.86
N SER A 31 -6.36 16.93 3.34
CA SER A 31 -7.53 17.46 2.62
C SER A 31 -7.85 16.70 1.32
N ARG A 32 -6.90 15.96 0.74
CA ARG A 32 -7.10 15.08 -0.42
C ARG A 32 -7.38 13.63 -0.04
N MET A 33 -7.28 13.29 1.24
CA MET A 33 -7.40 11.92 1.76
C MET A 33 -8.72 11.75 2.52
N THR A 34 -9.85 12.05 1.88
CA THR A 34 -11.17 11.75 2.47
C THR A 34 -11.32 10.26 2.71
N GLU A 35 -12.23 9.85 3.60
CA GLU A 35 -12.43 8.42 3.90
C GLU A 35 -12.79 7.59 2.66
N GLU A 36 -13.62 8.13 1.76
CA GLU A 36 -13.98 7.49 0.50
C GLU A 36 -12.75 7.28 -0.37
N ARG A 37 -11.90 8.32 -0.48
CA ARG A 37 -10.66 8.24 -1.25
C ARG A 37 -9.69 7.26 -0.62
N GLN A 38 -9.58 7.22 0.71
CA GLN A 38 -8.74 6.24 1.40
C GLN A 38 -9.19 4.80 1.09
N LYS A 39 -10.50 4.51 1.08
CA LYS A 39 -11.04 3.19 0.73
C LYS A 39 -10.72 2.80 -0.72
N GLU A 40 -10.87 3.74 -1.65
CA GLU A 40 -10.50 3.53 -3.06
C GLU A 40 -9.00 3.24 -3.21
N LEU A 41 -8.15 4.06 -2.58
CA LEU A 41 -6.71 3.89 -2.60
C LEU A 41 -6.26 2.56 -1.98
N VAL A 42 -6.90 2.11 -0.88
CA VAL A 42 -6.63 0.78 -0.31
C VAL A 42 -6.99 -0.33 -1.31
N SER A 43 -8.10 -0.20 -2.05
CA SER A 43 -8.47 -1.17 -3.08
C SER A 43 -7.42 -1.25 -4.20
N ILE A 44 -6.91 -0.09 -4.64
CA ILE A 44 -5.84 -0.01 -5.63
C ILE A 44 -4.54 -0.62 -5.10
N LEU A 45 -4.09 -0.21 -3.90
CA LEU A 45 -2.88 -0.74 -3.28
C LEU A 45 -2.94 -2.26 -3.09
N ARG A 46 -4.10 -2.82 -2.74
CA ARG A 46 -4.28 -4.28 -2.65
C ARG A 46 -4.03 -4.99 -3.98
N LYS A 47 -4.41 -4.39 -5.11
CA LYS A 47 -4.14 -4.96 -6.44
C LYS A 47 -2.65 -4.93 -6.74
N GLU A 48 -1.99 -3.82 -6.46
CA GLU A 48 -0.54 -3.68 -6.66
C GLU A 48 0.27 -4.64 -5.78
N VAL A 49 -0.08 -4.77 -4.49
CA VAL A 49 0.52 -5.75 -3.58
C VAL A 49 0.41 -7.16 -4.18
N ARG A 50 -0.77 -7.56 -4.66
CA ARG A 50 -0.95 -8.90 -5.27
C ARG A 50 -0.09 -9.12 -6.51
N LEU A 51 0.12 -8.10 -7.33
CA LEU A 51 1.00 -8.19 -8.50
C LEU A 51 2.45 -8.39 -8.07
N ILE A 52 2.94 -7.62 -7.10
CA ILE A 52 4.30 -7.75 -6.56
C ILE A 52 4.49 -9.12 -5.91
N GLU A 53 3.58 -9.56 -5.07
CA GLU A 53 3.64 -10.88 -4.43
C GLU A 53 3.62 -12.02 -5.45
N THR A 54 2.91 -11.85 -6.57
CA THR A 54 2.88 -12.85 -7.65
C THR A 54 4.20 -12.89 -8.41
N ALA A 55 4.73 -11.73 -8.80
CA ALA A 55 6.04 -11.64 -9.46
C ALA A 55 7.17 -12.21 -8.57
N MET A 56 7.12 -11.98 -7.26
CA MET A 56 8.11 -12.52 -6.32
C MET A 56 8.01 -14.03 -6.13
N ARG A 57 6.81 -14.61 -6.27
CA ARG A 57 6.65 -16.07 -6.28
C ARG A 57 7.32 -16.70 -7.50
N GLU A 58 7.26 -16.05 -8.65
CA GLU A 58 7.86 -16.54 -9.90
C GLU A 58 9.39 -16.49 -9.89
N THR A 59 10.00 -15.54 -9.17
CA THR A 59 11.46 -15.41 -9.06
C THR A 59 12.07 -16.31 -7.99
N ASN A 60 11.28 -17.15 -7.31
CA ASN A 60 11.68 -18.01 -6.19
C ASN A 60 12.44 -17.25 -5.10
N TRP A 61 12.06 -15.99 -4.88
CA TRP A 61 12.59 -15.18 -3.78
C TRP A 61 12.17 -15.83 -2.45
N PRO A 62 13.12 -16.05 -1.51
CA PRO A 62 12.83 -16.65 -0.22
C PRO A 62 11.88 -15.80 0.62
#